data_AF-A0A6L5YR09-F1
#
_entry.id   AF-A0A6L5YR09-F1
#
_cell.length_a   1.000
_cell.length_b   1.000
_cell.length_c   1.000
_cell.angle_alpha   90.00
_cell.angle_beta   90.00
_cell.angle_gamma   90.00
#
_symmetry.space_group_name_H-M   'P 1'
#
loop_
_entity.id
_entity.type
_entity.pdbx_description
1 polymer ?
#
loop_
_entity_poly.entity_id
_entity_poly.type
_entity_poly.pdbx_seq_one_letter_code
_entity_poly.pdbx_strand_id
1 'polypeptide(L)'
;MRKEDLSAGAVIAEAVGMILGIAYMVLQVYYGIRFHVSPVTWIMNVLVAVLVYTGLTILTHYPEKIHALPPEKCSGKVRMYSIRMVRVIKLLFISSLLIPCISDAFGHQMKGGYSLIAIGIMIVAAVYYEYHILHILRSNNQKK
;
A
#
# COMPACT_ATOMS: atom_id res chain seq x y z
N MET A 1 4.89 18.30 2.68
CA MET A 1 4.44 17.68 3.95
C MET A 1 4.68 18.67 5.09
N ARG A 2 3.72 18.85 6.02
CA ARG A 2 3.93 19.70 7.21
C ARG A 2 4.91 18.99 8.14
N LYS A 3 5.80 19.75 8.78
CA LYS A 3 6.89 19.22 9.65
C LYS A 3 6.37 18.36 10.82
N GLU A 4 5.09 18.45 11.15
CA GLU A 4 4.43 17.73 12.25
C GLU A 4 4.04 16.27 11.90
N ASP A 5 4.08 15.88 10.61
CA ASP A 5 3.68 14.54 10.14
C ASP A 5 4.84 13.52 10.06
N LEU A 6 6.07 13.99 10.30
CA LEU A 6 7.31 13.20 10.24
C LEU A 6 7.53 12.41 11.55
N SER A 7 6.62 11.48 11.84
CA SER A 7 6.95 10.41 12.78
C SER A 7 8.09 9.58 12.16
N ALA A 8 9.17 9.28 12.89
CA ALA A 8 10.28 8.47 12.37
C ALA A 8 9.81 7.15 11.72
N GLY A 9 8.77 6.53 12.26
CA GLY A 9 8.14 5.34 11.68
C GLY A 9 7.55 5.56 10.29
N ALA A 10 7.15 6.79 9.95
CA ALA A 10 6.65 7.15 8.63
C ALA A 10 7.75 7.09 7.56
N VAL A 11 8.92 7.63 7.89
CA VAL A 11 10.09 7.61 7.01
C VAL A 11 10.60 6.19 6.84
N ILE A 12 10.68 5.44 7.95
CA ILE A 12 11.12 4.03 7.92
C ILE A 12 10.19 3.20 7.04
N ALA A 13 8.88 3.33 7.20
CA ALA A 13 7.94 2.54 6.42
C ALA A 13 7.95 2.88 4.92
N GLU A 14 8.16 4.15 4.53
CA GLU A 14 8.41 4.50 3.12
C GLU A 14 9.74 3.93 2.61
N ALA A 15 10.81 4.00 3.40
CA ALA A 15 12.11 3.44 3.04
C ALA A 15 12.03 1.92 2.83
N VAL A 16 11.36 1.21 3.74
CA VAL A 16 11.08 -0.23 3.59
C VAL A 16 10.26 -0.48 2.32
N GLY A 17 9.21 0.30 2.08
CA GLY A 17 8.42 0.19 0.85
C GLY A 17 9.24 0.37 -0.42
N MET A 18 10.18 1.32 -0.45
CA MET A 18 11.09 1.53 -1.58
C MET A 18 12.04 0.35 -1.77
N ILE A 19 12.65 -0.15 -0.70
CA ILE A 19 13.57 -1.31 -0.76
C ILE A 19 12.82 -2.55 -1.30
N LEU A 20 11.62 -2.81 -0.79
CA LEU A 20 10.77 -3.90 -1.27
C LEU A 20 10.36 -3.71 -2.75
N GLY A 21 10.06 -2.48 -3.17
CA GLY A 21 9.76 -2.16 -4.56
C GLY A 21 10.94 -2.42 -5.50
N ILE A 22 12.16 -2.06 -5.08
CA ILE A 22 13.39 -2.36 -5.84
C ILE A 22 13.62 -3.87 -5.91
N ALA A 23 13.46 -4.58 -4.79
CA ALA A 23 13.57 -6.04 -4.76
C ALA A 23 12.60 -6.70 -5.75
N TYR A 24 11.34 -6.21 -5.81
CA TYR A 24 10.35 -6.70 -6.77
C TYR A 24 10.78 -6.47 -8.21
N MET A 25 11.31 -5.27 -8.53
CA MET A 25 11.81 -4.96 -9.88
C MET A 25 12.92 -5.92 -10.31
N VAL A 26 13.90 -6.16 -9.44
CA VAL A 26 15.01 -7.09 -9.72
C VAL A 26 14.48 -8.51 -9.94
N LEU A 27 13.55 -8.96 -9.09
CA LEU A 27 13.00 -10.31 -9.18
C LEU A 27 12.13 -10.51 -10.43
N GLN A 28 11.40 -9.47 -10.84
CA GLN A 28 10.65 -9.46 -12.10
C GLN A 28 11.57 -9.60 -13.32
N VAL A 29 12.71 -8.91 -13.33
CA VAL A 29 13.72 -9.07 -14.39
C VAL A 29 14.29 -10.50 -14.39
N TYR A 30 14.64 -11.03 -13.22
CA TYR A 30 15.10 -12.42 -13.08
C TYR A 30 14.07 -13.42 -13.61
N TYR A 31 12.81 -13.26 -13.22
CA TYR A 31 11.72 -14.14 -13.65
C TYR A 31 11.51 -14.09 -15.17
N GLY A 32 11.52 -12.89 -15.76
CA GLY A 32 11.43 -12.70 -17.20
C GLY A 32 12.51 -13.46 -17.98
N ILE A 33 13.76 -13.40 -17.50
CA ILE A 33 14.90 -14.10 -18.13
C ILE A 33 14.82 -15.62 -17.89
N ARG A 34 14.58 -16.06 -16.66
CA ARG A 34 14.67 -17.48 -16.26
C ARG A 34 13.56 -18.35 -16.86
N PHE A 35 12.37 -17.79 -17.01
CA PHE A 35 11.18 -18.51 -17.48
C PHE A 35 10.75 -18.11 -18.91
N HIS A 36 11.55 -17.32 -19.61
CA HIS A 36 11.26 -16.84 -20.98
C HIS A 36 9.85 -16.24 -21.14
N VAL A 37 9.42 -15.50 -20.13
CA VAL A 37 8.09 -14.88 -20.10
C VAL A 37 8.04 -13.79 -21.16
N SER A 38 6.88 -13.65 -21.82
CA SER A 38 6.69 -12.59 -22.82
C SER A 38 7.05 -11.22 -22.23
N PRO A 39 7.87 -10.41 -22.93
CA PRO A 39 8.25 -9.08 -22.47
C PRO A 39 7.04 -8.21 -22.11
N VAL A 40 5.92 -8.39 -22.82
CA VAL A 40 4.67 -7.66 -22.57
C VAL A 40 4.11 -7.95 -21.18
N THR A 41 4.10 -9.21 -20.75
CA THR A 41 3.58 -9.60 -19.43
C THR A 41 4.42 -9.01 -18.31
N TRP A 42 5.74 -9.09 -18.45
CA TRP A 42 6.67 -8.50 -17.49
C TRP A 42 6.51 -6.96 -17.41
N ILE A 43 6.42 -6.28 -18.56
CA ILE A 43 6.20 -4.82 -18.62
C ILE A 43 4.87 -4.44 -17.95
N MET A 44 3.79 -5.18 -18.21
CA MET A 44 2.49 -4.91 -17.60
C MET A 44 2.53 -5.08 -16.07
N ASN A 45 3.19 -6.12 -15.57
CA ASN A 45 3.32 -6.34 -14.12
C ASN A 45 4.09 -5.21 -13.43
N VAL A 46 5.15 -4.70 -14.07
CA VAL A 46 5.90 -3.54 -13.57
C VAL A 46 5.05 -2.28 -13.66
N LEU A 47 4.36 -2.04 -14.78
CA LEU A 47 3.49 -0.88 -14.96
C LEU A 47 2.38 -0.82 -13.91
N VAL A 48 1.68 -1.94 -13.66
CA VAL A 48 0.63 -2.02 -12.64
C VAL A 48 1.22 -1.72 -11.25
N ALA A 49 2.38 -2.31 -10.91
CA ALA A 49 3.02 -2.06 -9.62
C ALA A 49 3.38 -0.57 -9.45
N VAL A 50 3.97 0.05 -10.46
CA VAL A 50 4.33 1.49 -10.45
C VAL A 50 3.09 2.36 -10.35
N LEU A 51 2.03 2.05 -11.12
CA LEU A 51 0.79 2.83 -11.14
C LEU A 51 0.09 2.79 -9.78
N VAL A 52 -0.08 1.60 -9.20
CA VAL A 52 -0.72 1.45 -7.88
C VAL A 52 0.13 2.10 -6.78
N TYR A 53 1.46 1.88 -6.79
CA TYR A 53 2.35 2.50 -5.80
C TYR A 53 2.34 4.02 -5.87
N THR A 54 2.37 4.58 -7.08
CA THR A 54 2.30 6.03 -7.30
C THR A 54 0.94 6.59 -6.89
N GLY A 55 -0.17 5.91 -7.25
CA GLY A 55 -1.52 6.29 -6.83
C GLY A 55 -1.67 6.33 -5.31
N LEU A 56 -1.19 5.31 -4.60
CA LEU A 56 -1.17 5.29 -3.13
C LEU A 56 -0.26 6.38 -2.54
N THR A 57 0.85 6.71 -3.20
CA THR A 57 1.72 7.84 -2.80
C THR A 57 0.99 9.18 -2.93
N ILE A 58 0.24 9.39 -4.01
CA ILE A 58 -0.57 10.60 -4.21
C ILE A 58 -1.68 10.69 -3.17
N LEU A 59 -2.37 9.58 -2.87
CA LEU A 59 -3.39 9.54 -1.81
C LEU A 59 -2.84 9.88 -0.43
N THR A 60 -1.57 9.54 -0.16
CA THR A 60 -0.88 9.96 1.07
C THR A 60 -0.70 11.49 1.14
N HIS A 61 -0.56 12.16 -0.01
CA HIS A 61 -0.43 13.62 -0.07
C HIS A 61 -1.77 14.35 0.07
N TYR A 62 -2.86 13.74 -0.40
CA TYR A 62 -4.21 14.31 -0.38
C TYR A 62 -5.21 13.38 0.34
N PRO A 63 -5.04 13.14 1.66
CA PRO A 63 -5.88 12.22 2.42
C PRO A 63 -7.36 12.64 2.50
N GLU A 64 -7.67 13.92 2.27
CA GLU A 64 -9.03 14.44 2.14
C GLU A 64 -9.83 13.77 1.02
N LYS A 65 -9.17 13.32 -0.04
CA LYS A 65 -9.80 12.63 -1.17
C LYS A 65 -10.21 11.20 -0.84
N ILE A 66 -9.60 10.58 0.16
CA ILE A 66 -9.89 9.18 0.56
C ILE A 66 -11.29 9.08 1.14
N HIS A 67 -11.67 10.04 1.99
CA HIS A 67 -12.92 9.98 2.74
C HIS A 67 -13.97 10.98 2.23
N ALA A 68 -13.69 11.70 1.13
CA ALA A 68 -14.50 12.79 0.61
C ALA A 68 -14.91 13.80 1.71
N LEU A 69 -14.02 14.06 2.67
CA LEU A 69 -14.27 14.95 3.79
C LEU A 69 -13.85 16.38 3.43
N PRO A 70 -14.57 17.41 3.92
CA PRO A 70 -14.10 18.77 3.83
C PRO A 70 -12.75 18.90 4.58
N PRO A 71 -11.81 19.70 4.07
CA PRO A 71 -10.44 19.81 4.62
C PRO A 71 -10.41 20.22 6.10
N GLU A 72 -11.45 20.90 6.58
CA GLU A 72 -11.62 21.29 7.98
C GLU A 72 -11.73 20.08 8.93
N LYS A 73 -12.41 19.01 8.49
CA LYS A 73 -12.58 17.77 9.27
C LYS A 73 -11.42 16.78 9.08
N CYS A 74 -10.63 16.94 8.03
CA CYS A 74 -9.45 16.10 7.75
C CYS A 74 -8.18 16.69 8.40
N SER A 75 -8.22 16.90 9.72
CA SER A 75 -7.13 17.51 10.47
C SER A 75 -6.75 16.71 11.73
N GLY A 76 -5.53 16.92 12.23
CA GLY A 76 -5.00 16.26 13.42
C GLY A 76 -4.98 14.73 13.32
N LYS A 77 -5.62 14.06 14.28
CA LYS A 77 -5.62 12.59 14.38
C LYS A 77 -6.24 11.90 13.16
N VAL A 78 -7.28 12.49 12.55
CA VAL A 78 -7.96 11.91 11.37
C VAL A 78 -6.97 11.78 10.21
N ARG A 79 -6.28 12.88 9.87
CA ARG A 79 -5.28 12.92 8.81
C ARG A 79 -4.12 11.95 9.07
N MET A 80 -3.65 11.87 10.31
CA MET A 80 -2.59 10.94 10.71
C MET A 80 -3.00 9.47 10.53
N TYR A 81 -4.24 9.10 10.87
CA TYR A 81 -4.75 7.74 10.68
C TYR A 81 -5.02 7.43 9.20
N SER A 82 -5.54 8.37 8.40
CA SER A 82 -5.71 8.17 6.95
C SER A 82 -4.37 7.95 6.24
N ILE A 83 -3.34 8.74 6.57
CA ILE A 83 -1.98 8.55 6.04
C ILE A 83 -1.41 7.19 6.46
N ARG A 84 -1.60 6.78 7.71
CA ARG A 84 -1.15 5.46 8.21
C ARG A 84 -1.86 4.32 7.48
N MET A 85 -3.16 4.42 7.25
CA MET A 85 -3.95 3.44 6.50
C MET A 85 -3.38 3.21 5.10
N VAL A 86 -3.20 4.29 4.33
CA VAL A 86 -2.66 4.21 2.97
C VAL A 86 -1.27 3.59 2.95
N ARG A 87 -0.42 3.93 3.93
CA ARG A 87 0.93 3.36 4.02
C ARG A 87 0.91 1.86 4.33
N VAL A 88 0.03 1.42 5.24
CA VAL A 88 -0.13 -0.02 5.52
C VAL A 88 -0.60 -0.75 4.27
N ILE A 89 -1.61 -0.22 3.57
CA ILE A 89 -2.09 -0.81 2.31
C ILE A 89 -0.98 -0.85 1.26
N LYS A 90 -0.18 0.21 1.13
CA LYS A 90 0.97 0.26 0.21
C LYS A 90 2.02 -0.82 0.51
N LEU A 91 2.32 -1.03 1.79
CA LEU A 91 3.25 -2.09 2.22
C LEU A 91 2.68 -3.49 1.96
N LEU A 92 1.40 -3.71 2.30
CA LEU A 92 0.71 -4.97 2.03
C LEU A 92 0.63 -5.26 0.53
N PHE A 93 0.42 -4.23 -0.30
CA PHE A 93 0.40 -4.36 -1.74
C PHE A 93 1.75 -4.83 -2.29
N ILE A 94 2.86 -4.14 -1.95
CA ILE A 94 4.18 -4.56 -2.44
C ILE A 94 4.57 -5.94 -1.90
N SER A 95 4.35 -6.21 -0.62
CA SER A 95 4.66 -7.53 -0.06
C SER A 95 3.83 -8.62 -0.74
N SER A 96 2.58 -8.34 -1.09
CA SER A 96 1.73 -9.27 -1.83
C SER A 96 2.25 -9.59 -3.22
N LEU A 97 2.88 -8.62 -3.90
CA LEU A 97 3.52 -8.82 -5.19
C LEU A 97 4.86 -9.58 -5.08
N LEU A 98 5.61 -9.35 -4.00
CA LEU A 98 6.92 -9.97 -3.79
C LEU A 98 6.83 -11.46 -3.48
N ILE A 99 5.88 -11.87 -2.64
CA ILE A 99 5.80 -13.26 -2.14
C ILE A 99 5.68 -14.30 -3.28
N PRO A 100 4.80 -14.10 -4.30
CA PRO A 100 4.77 -14.99 -5.46
C PRO A 100 6.10 -15.03 -6.21
N CYS A 101 6.71 -13.87 -6.47
CA CYS A 101 7.99 -13.81 -7.19
C CYS A 101 9.13 -14.52 -6.43
N ILE A 102 9.15 -14.42 -5.11
CA ILE A 102 10.11 -15.13 -4.26
C ILE A 102 9.82 -16.64 -4.31
N SER A 103 8.56 -17.04 -4.15
CA SER A 103 8.17 -18.45 -4.22
C SER A 103 8.53 -19.11 -5.54
N ASP A 104 8.30 -18.40 -6.64
CA ASP A 104 8.65 -18.86 -7.98
C ASP A 104 10.17 -18.98 -8.15
N ALA A 105 10.96 -18.06 -7.57
CA ALA A 105 12.42 -18.16 -7.55
C ALA A 105 12.92 -19.38 -6.76
N PHE A 106 12.19 -19.80 -5.72
CA PHE A 106 12.46 -21.04 -4.96
C PHE A 106 11.79 -22.29 -5.57
N GLY A 107 11.15 -22.20 -6.74
CA GLY A 107 10.52 -23.32 -7.43
C GLY A 107 9.24 -23.86 -6.76
N HIS A 108 8.66 -23.12 -5.83
CA HIS A 108 7.39 -23.49 -5.18
C HIS A 108 6.22 -22.84 -5.92
N GLN A 109 5.35 -23.64 -6.52
CA GLN A 109 4.11 -23.14 -7.13
C GLN A 109 3.16 -22.62 -6.05
N MET A 110 2.89 -21.30 -6.07
CA MET A 110 1.90 -20.69 -5.20
C MET A 110 0.48 -21.10 -5.60
N LYS A 111 -0.31 -21.49 -4.60
CA LYS A 111 -1.73 -21.86 -4.80
C LYS A 111 -2.53 -20.62 -5.24
N GLY A 112 -3.46 -20.80 -6.18
CA GLY A 112 -4.29 -19.71 -6.74
C GLY A 112 -5.10 -18.90 -5.72
N GLY A 113 -5.27 -19.39 -4.49
CA GLY A 113 -5.94 -18.67 -3.40
C GLY A 113 -5.11 -17.54 -2.76
N TYR A 114 -3.81 -17.45 -3.03
CA TYR A 114 -2.94 -16.44 -2.40
C TYR A 114 -3.40 -15.00 -2.68
N SER A 115 -3.78 -14.70 -3.93
CA SER A 115 -4.27 -13.37 -4.32
C SER A 115 -5.53 -12.98 -3.55
N LEU A 116 -6.45 -13.94 -3.34
CA LEU A 116 -7.67 -13.72 -2.55
C LEU A 116 -7.34 -13.40 -1.09
N ILE A 117 -6.37 -14.11 -0.49
CA ILE A 117 -5.92 -13.85 0.88
C ILE A 117 -5.28 -12.47 0.98
N ALA A 118 -4.42 -12.10 0.04
CA ALA A 118 -3.77 -10.79 0.02
C ALA A 118 -4.79 -9.64 -0.08
N ILE A 119 -5.77 -9.77 -0.99
CA ILE A 119 -6.87 -8.81 -1.12
C ILE A 119 -7.70 -8.77 0.17
N GLY A 120 -8.03 -9.93 0.74
CA GLY A 120 -8.76 -10.01 2.00
C GLY A 120 -8.07 -9.28 3.15
N ILE A 121 -6.75 -9.45 3.31
CA ILE A 121 -5.95 -8.76 4.32
C ILE A 121 -5.96 -7.24 4.06
N MET A 122 -5.81 -6.81 2.80
CA MET A 122 -5.86 -5.39 2.46
C MET A 122 -7.22 -4.76 2.77
N ILE A 123 -8.33 -5.46 2.49
CA ILE A 123 -9.69 -5.00 2.80
C ILE A 123 -9.89 -4.92 4.31
N VAL A 124 -9.51 -5.96 5.06
CA VAL A 124 -9.64 -5.95 6.54
C VAL A 124 -8.84 -4.81 7.15
N ALA A 125 -7.62 -4.57 6.68
CA ALA A 125 -6.80 -3.44 7.12
C ALA A 125 -7.48 -2.09 6.82
N ALA A 126 -7.99 -1.91 5.59
CA ALA A 126 -8.70 -0.70 5.19
C ALA A 126 -9.93 -0.45 6.09
N VAL A 127 -10.81 -1.44 6.23
CA VAL A 127 -12.03 -1.34 7.05
C VAL A 127 -11.72 -1.05 8.52
N TYR A 128 -10.69 -1.69 9.08
CA TYR A 128 -10.24 -1.43 10.45
C TYR A 128 -9.87 0.04 10.67
N TYR A 129 -9.06 0.60 9.76
CA TYR A 129 -8.66 2.00 9.85
C TYR A 129 -9.82 2.96 9.57
N GLU A 130 -10.66 2.68 8.59
CA GLU A 130 -11.85 3.48 8.29
C GLU A 130 -12.81 3.54 9.48
N TYR A 131 -13.07 2.39 10.12
CA TYR A 131 -13.89 2.31 11.33
C TYR A 131 -13.30 3.18 12.45
N HIS A 132 -11.99 3.10 12.68
CA HIS A 132 -11.31 3.89 13.70
C HIS A 132 -11.37 5.40 13.40
N ILE A 133 -11.21 5.80 12.13
CA ILE A 133 -11.33 7.19 11.69
C ILE A 133 -12.76 7.72 11.89
N LEU A 134 -13.78 6.94 11.49
CA LEU A 134 -15.19 7.28 11.68
C LEU A 134 -15.56 7.43 13.16
N HIS A 135 -15.02 6.56 14.02
CA HIS A 135 -15.21 6.65 15.46
C HIS A 135 -14.62 7.95 16.03
N ILE A 136 -13.40 8.32 15.62
CA ILE A 136 -12.77 9.60 16.01
C ILE A 136 -13.63 10.79 15.53
N LEU A 137 -14.12 10.75 14.29
CA LEU A 137 -14.96 11.81 13.73
C LEU A 137 -16.28 11.97 14.50
N ARG A 138 -16.94 10.86 14.85
CA ARG A 138 -18.17 10.89 15.67
C ARG A 138 -17.91 11.45 17.05
N SER A 139 -16.84 11.01 17.72
CA SER A 139 -16.46 11.51 19.04
C SER A 139 -16.16 13.01 19.04
N ASN A 140 -15.48 13.51 18.00
CA ASN A 140 -15.19 14.94 17.86
C ASN A 140 -16.46 15.77 17.58
N ASN A 141 -17.42 15.26 16.80
CA ASN A 141 -18.69 15.95 16.55
C ASN A 141 -19.58 16.01 17.81
N GLN A 142 -19.49 15.03 18.73
CA GLN A 142 -20.24 15.05 19.99
C GLN A 142 -19.68 16.00 21.05
N LYS A 143 -18.41 16.41 20.92
CA LYS A 143 -17.74 17.36 21.83
C LYS A 143 -17.90 18.82 21.42
N LYS A 144 -18.57 19.09 20.30
CA LYS A 144 -18.75 20.42 19.72
C LYS A 144 -20.21 20.83 19.84
#